data_AF-A0A7V6YSC9-F1
#
_entry.id   AF-A0A7V6YSC9-F1
#
_cell.length_a   1.000
_cell.length_b   1.000
_cell.length_c   1.000
_cell.angle_alpha   90.00
_cell.angle_beta   90.00
_cell.angle_gamma   90.00
#
_symmetry.space_group_name_H-M   'P 1'
#
loop_
_entity.id
_entity.type
_entity.pdbx_description
1 polymer ?
#
loop_
_entity_poly.entity_id
_entity_poly.type
_entity_poly.pdbx_seq_one_letter_code
_entity_poly.pdbx_strand_id
1 'polypeptide(L)'
;MNKETLQLFKTLTELPGASGFEHNVRKFMRTELEKYADEMIQDNLGSIFGVKKGRGDGPKVMVAGHMDEVGFMVTQITDNGLLRFQPLGGWWNQVLLAQRVEIITDNGPIIGVISSVPPHLLDEETRKKPMDIKNMLIDIGADDKEDAICLGIKPGQQIVPICPFTPMANEKKIVAKAWDNRYGCGLAIELLKETKNETLPNILYAGATVQEEVGLRGAQTAANLIQPDIFYALDASPANDASGEKEVFGHLGHGVLLRILDRTMVTHRGIREFILDTAESAKIPYQYFVSQGGTDAGRVHTTNNGVPSAVIGICARYIHTSASIIHVDDYAAAKELLVTLVRKTDQTTIETIRKNS
;
A
#
# COMPACT_ATOMS: atom_id res chain seq x y z
N MET A 1 2.66 4.80 18.96
CA MET A 1 2.01 3.57 18.49
C MET A 1 2.04 2.54 19.63
N ASN A 2 0.93 1.85 19.91
CA ASN A 2 0.89 0.85 21.00
C ASN A 2 1.47 -0.51 20.55
N LYS A 3 1.69 -1.43 21.49
CA LYS A 3 2.29 -2.76 21.21
C LYS A 3 1.46 -3.62 20.26
N GLU A 4 0.14 -3.54 20.33
CA GLU A 4 -0.76 -4.32 19.48
C GLU A 4 -0.69 -3.86 18.03
N THR A 5 -0.76 -2.54 17.80
CA THR A 5 -0.62 -1.93 16.48
C THR A 5 0.78 -2.18 15.89
N LEU A 6 1.84 -2.19 16.71
CA LEU A 6 3.19 -2.59 16.26
C LEU A 6 3.23 -4.04 15.78
N GLN A 7 2.59 -4.96 16.51
CA GLN A 7 2.51 -6.37 16.12
C GLN A 7 1.67 -6.58 14.86
N LEU A 8 0.58 -5.82 14.71
CA LEU A 8 -0.25 -5.79 13.50
C LEU A 8 0.60 -5.42 12.29
N PHE A 9 1.31 -4.28 12.36
CA PHE A 9 2.14 -3.83 11.24
C PHE A 9 3.32 -4.75 10.97
N LYS A 10 4.01 -5.25 12.02
CA LYS A 10 5.05 -6.26 11.84
C LYS A 10 4.55 -7.44 11.01
N THR A 11 3.40 -7.98 11.38
CA THR A 11 2.80 -9.12 10.67
C THR A 11 2.46 -8.74 9.23
N LEU A 12 1.77 -7.61 9.02
CA LEU A 12 1.37 -7.16 7.68
C LEU A 12 2.57 -6.89 6.76
N THR A 13 3.64 -6.24 7.25
CA THR A 13 4.81 -5.92 6.42
C THR A 13 5.67 -7.12 6.10
N GLU A 14 5.70 -8.13 6.98
CA GLU A 14 6.50 -9.35 6.78
C GLU A 14 5.78 -10.40 5.93
N LEU A 15 4.46 -10.34 5.77
CA LEU A 15 3.73 -11.23 4.87
C LEU A 15 4.12 -10.97 3.40
N PRO A 16 4.35 -12.03 2.58
CA PRO A 16 4.54 -11.87 1.15
C PRO A 16 3.20 -11.62 0.45
N GLY A 17 3.18 -10.67 -0.48
CA GLY A 17 2.01 -10.41 -1.32
C GLY A 17 2.33 -9.47 -2.46
N ALA A 18 3.09 -9.92 -3.45
CA ALA A 18 3.24 -9.16 -4.69
C ALA A 18 1.90 -9.07 -5.45
N SER A 19 1.76 -8.10 -6.37
CA SER A 19 0.51 -7.93 -7.14
C SER A 19 0.09 -9.23 -7.84
N GLY A 20 -1.14 -9.69 -7.55
CA GLY A 20 -1.69 -10.97 -8.02
C GLY A 20 -1.45 -12.16 -7.10
N PHE A 21 -0.72 -12.01 -6.00
CA PHE A 21 -0.38 -13.06 -5.04
C PHE A 21 -0.74 -12.70 -3.58
N GLU A 22 -1.74 -11.85 -3.40
CA GLU A 22 -2.13 -11.24 -2.11
C GLU A 22 -2.85 -12.23 -1.17
N HIS A 23 -2.87 -13.54 -1.47
CA HIS A 23 -3.64 -14.54 -0.73
C HIS A 23 -3.32 -14.59 0.77
N ASN A 24 -2.03 -14.51 1.12
CA ASN A 24 -1.60 -14.57 2.52
C ASN A 24 -1.99 -13.30 3.29
N VAL A 25 -1.78 -12.13 2.67
CA VAL A 25 -2.20 -10.83 3.21
C VAL A 25 -3.72 -10.81 3.37
N ARG A 26 -4.47 -11.24 2.36
CA ARG A 26 -5.94 -11.34 2.40
C ARG A 26 -6.46 -12.25 3.50
N LYS A 27 -5.83 -13.42 3.70
CA LYS A 27 -6.20 -14.34 4.77
C LYS A 27 -6.03 -13.70 6.14
N PHE A 28 -4.93 -12.97 6.33
CA PHE A 28 -4.69 -12.22 7.55
C PHE A 28 -5.71 -11.09 7.72
N MET A 29 -5.90 -10.26 6.69
CA MET A 29 -6.92 -9.20 6.67
C MET A 29 -8.31 -9.73 7.02
N ARG A 30 -8.75 -10.83 6.39
CA ARG A 30 -10.02 -11.49 6.70
C ARG A 30 -10.15 -11.81 8.19
N THR A 31 -9.13 -12.48 8.73
CA THR A 31 -9.10 -12.91 10.14
C THR A 31 -9.20 -11.72 11.10
N GLU A 32 -8.55 -10.59 10.77
CA GLU A 32 -8.58 -9.39 11.61
C GLU A 32 -9.89 -8.59 11.45
N LEU A 33 -10.39 -8.44 10.23
CA LEU A 33 -11.63 -7.70 9.93
C LEU A 33 -12.87 -8.39 10.53
N GLU A 34 -12.94 -9.74 10.45
CA GLU A 34 -14.06 -10.54 10.97
C GLU A 34 -14.29 -10.39 12.48
N LYS A 35 -13.27 -9.94 13.24
CA LYS A 35 -13.41 -9.69 14.69
C LYS A 35 -14.29 -8.48 15.01
N TYR A 36 -14.48 -7.59 14.05
CA TYR A 36 -15.05 -6.26 14.24
C TYR A 36 -16.18 -5.92 13.26
N ALA A 37 -16.23 -6.57 12.10
CA ALA A 37 -17.25 -6.38 11.08
C ALA A 37 -18.54 -7.16 11.40
N ASP A 38 -19.67 -6.65 10.90
CA ASP A 38 -20.96 -7.34 10.92
C ASP A 38 -21.08 -8.34 9.75
N GLU A 39 -20.40 -8.06 8.64
CA GLU A 39 -20.41 -8.87 7.43
C GLU A 39 -19.08 -8.73 6.68
N MET A 40 -18.69 -9.75 5.93
CA MET A 40 -17.52 -9.71 5.06
C MET A 40 -17.96 -9.78 3.60
N ILE A 41 -17.38 -8.91 2.77
CA ILE A 41 -17.54 -8.97 1.31
C ILE A 41 -16.18 -9.11 0.64
N GLN A 42 -16.18 -9.73 -0.54
CA GLN A 42 -14.98 -9.91 -1.36
C GLN A 42 -15.36 -9.79 -2.83
N ASP A 43 -14.54 -9.10 -3.62
CA ASP A 43 -14.70 -9.10 -5.08
C ASP A 43 -14.06 -10.35 -5.73
N ASN A 44 -14.22 -10.47 -7.04
CA ASN A 44 -13.72 -11.61 -7.80
C ASN A 44 -12.21 -11.56 -8.11
N LEU A 45 -11.54 -10.42 -7.87
CA LEU A 45 -10.08 -10.31 -7.99
C LEU A 45 -9.38 -10.60 -6.64
N GLY A 46 -10.10 -10.46 -5.53
CA GLY A 46 -9.63 -10.74 -4.18
C GLY A 46 -9.64 -9.53 -3.25
N SER A 47 -10.12 -8.36 -3.64
CA SER A 47 -10.29 -7.24 -2.68
C SER A 47 -11.27 -7.67 -1.58
N ILE A 48 -10.99 -7.30 -0.32
CA ILE A 48 -11.77 -7.76 0.84
C ILE A 48 -12.14 -6.59 1.75
N PHE A 49 -13.38 -6.58 2.23
CA PHE A 49 -13.89 -5.53 3.12
C PHE A 49 -14.72 -6.11 4.25
N GLY A 50 -14.50 -5.59 5.46
CA GLY A 50 -15.43 -5.71 6.57
C GLY A 50 -16.48 -4.61 6.47
N VAL A 51 -17.74 -5.01 6.60
CA VAL A 51 -18.90 -4.12 6.58
C VAL A 51 -19.36 -3.89 8.01
N LYS A 52 -19.47 -2.63 8.40
CA LYS A 52 -20.13 -2.20 9.63
C LYS A 52 -21.43 -1.51 9.28
N LYS A 53 -22.55 -2.08 9.74
CA LYS A 53 -23.89 -1.56 9.54
C LYS A 53 -24.06 -0.31 10.42
N GLY A 54 -24.28 0.82 9.77
CA GLY A 54 -24.61 2.08 10.45
C GLY A 54 -26.07 2.18 10.81
N ARG A 55 -26.51 3.42 11.07
CA ARG A 55 -27.89 3.76 11.32
C ARG A 55 -28.69 3.83 10.02
N GLY A 56 -29.55 2.83 9.78
CA GLY A 56 -30.52 2.83 8.67
C GLY A 56 -29.83 2.92 7.30
N ASP A 57 -30.45 3.67 6.38
CA ASP A 57 -29.99 3.85 4.98
C ASP A 57 -28.97 5.00 4.85
N GLY A 58 -28.03 5.11 5.80
CA GLY A 58 -26.95 6.11 5.72
C GLY A 58 -26.05 5.92 4.49
N PRO A 59 -25.27 6.94 4.10
CA PRO A 59 -24.43 6.86 2.90
C PRO A 59 -23.38 5.75 3.03
N LYS A 60 -22.95 5.20 1.90
CA LYS A 60 -21.89 4.18 1.85
C LYS A 60 -20.52 4.83 1.85
N VAL A 61 -19.76 4.60 2.92
CA VAL A 61 -18.37 5.08 3.05
C VAL A 61 -17.43 3.91 2.77
N MET A 62 -16.61 4.03 1.72
CA MET A 62 -15.57 3.06 1.42
C MET A 62 -14.21 3.57 1.91
N VAL A 63 -13.45 2.70 2.58
CA VAL A 63 -12.11 2.96 3.08
C VAL A 63 -11.23 1.79 2.68
N ALA A 64 -10.14 2.06 1.96
CA ALA A 64 -9.26 1.00 1.48
C ALA A 64 -7.80 1.43 1.46
N GLY A 65 -6.92 0.57 1.99
CA GLY A 65 -5.55 0.47 1.48
C GLY A 65 -5.47 -0.57 0.37
N HIS A 66 -4.26 -0.88 -0.09
CA HIS A 66 -4.01 -1.99 -1.03
C HIS A 66 -3.13 -3.07 -0.39
N MET A 67 -3.41 -4.34 -0.70
CA MET A 67 -2.74 -5.49 -0.10
C MET A 67 -1.42 -5.82 -0.80
N ASP A 68 -1.30 -5.50 -2.08
CA ASP A 68 -0.10 -5.81 -2.83
C ASP A 68 1.09 -4.96 -2.37
N GLU A 69 2.28 -5.48 -2.62
CA GLU A 69 3.53 -4.74 -2.53
C GLU A 69 4.24 -4.88 -3.88
N VAL A 70 5.07 -3.89 -4.21
CA VAL A 70 5.97 -4.05 -5.36
C VAL A 70 6.86 -5.27 -5.16
N GLY A 71 7.04 -6.05 -6.22
CA GLY A 71 7.80 -7.28 -6.18
C GLY A 71 8.23 -7.72 -7.58
N PHE A 72 8.46 -9.02 -7.74
CA PHE A 72 8.82 -9.59 -9.03
C PHE A 72 8.14 -10.96 -9.23
N MET A 73 8.21 -11.46 -10.46
CA MET A 73 7.74 -12.79 -10.82
C MET A 73 8.83 -13.54 -11.56
N VAL A 74 9.05 -14.82 -11.24
CA VAL A 74 9.92 -15.71 -12.02
C VAL A 74 9.36 -15.85 -13.43
N THR A 75 10.16 -15.56 -14.46
CA THR A 75 9.75 -15.72 -15.87
C THR A 75 10.42 -16.90 -16.54
N GLN A 76 11.68 -17.19 -16.19
CA GLN A 76 12.45 -18.26 -16.81
C GLN A 76 13.59 -18.72 -15.88
N ILE A 77 13.97 -19.98 -16.00
CA ILE A 77 15.20 -20.54 -15.42
C ILE A 77 16.23 -20.67 -16.55
N THR A 78 17.43 -20.13 -16.35
CA THR A 78 18.55 -20.23 -17.30
C THR A 78 19.22 -21.61 -17.19
N ASP A 79 20.01 -21.99 -18.19
CA ASP A 79 20.69 -23.30 -18.21
C ASP A 79 21.67 -23.46 -17.03
N ASN A 80 22.21 -22.34 -16.51
CA ASN A 80 23.11 -22.31 -15.35
C ASN A 80 22.35 -22.16 -14.01
N GLY A 81 21.04 -22.39 -13.96
CA GLY A 81 20.26 -22.35 -12.71
C GLY A 81 19.86 -20.95 -12.21
N LEU A 82 20.27 -19.86 -12.86
CA LEU A 82 19.84 -18.49 -12.50
C LEU A 82 18.42 -18.18 -12.99
N LEU A 83 17.73 -17.27 -12.31
CA LEU A 83 16.35 -16.91 -12.61
C LEU A 83 16.26 -15.57 -13.35
N ARG A 84 15.49 -15.55 -14.44
CA ARG A 84 14.96 -14.31 -15.02
C ARG A 84 13.69 -13.92 -14.29
N PHE A 85 13.47 -12.62 -14.15
CA PHE A 85 12.31 -12.10 -13.43
C PHE A 85 11.70 -10.88 -14.14
N GLN A 86 10.44 -10.61 -13.81
CA GLN A 86 9.68 -9.45 -14.27
C GLN A 86 9.23 -8.64 -13.05
N PRO A 87 9.51 -7.33 -12.99
CA PRO A 87 8.91 -6.45 -11.99
C PRO A 87 7.39 -6.47 -12.02
N LEU A 88 6.79 -6.58 -10.85
CA LEU A 88 5.38 -6.36 -10.57
C LEU A 88 5.28 -5.06 -9.77
N GLY A 89 4.80 -3.99 -10.42
CA GLY A 89 4.87 -2.63 -9.90
C GLY A 89 6.11 -1.87 -10.35
N GLY A 90 6.18 -0.59 -9.95
CA GLY A 90 7.27 0.32 -10.32
C GLY A 90 8.53 0.04 -9.52
N TRP A 91 9.66 -0.20 -10.20
CA TRP A 91 10.96 -0.35 -9.56
C TRP A 91 12.02 0.55 -10.20
N TRP A 92 12.80 1.21 -9.35
CA TRP A 92 14.00 1.91 -9.80
C TRP A 92 15.19 0.94 -9.83
N ASN A 93 15.81 0.78 -10.99
CA ASN A 93 16.88 -0.21 -11.18
C ASN A 93 18.09 -0.04 -10.23
N GLN A 94 18.39 1.19 -9.79
CA GLN A 94 19.56 1.47 -8.94
C GLN A 94 19.42 0.95 -7.51
N VAL A 95 18.24 0.53 -7.07
CA VAL A 95 18.02 -0.04 -5.72
C VAL A 95 18.03 -1.56 -5.69
N LEU A 96 18.20 -2.24 -6.83
CA LEU A 96 17.98 -3.69 -6.94
C LEU A 96 19.24 -4.54 -6.76
N LEU A 97 20.39 -4.09 -7.26
CA LEU A 97 21.60 -4.91 -7.26
C LEU A 97 22.03 -5.27 -5.83
N ALA A 98 22.44 -6.53 -5.64
CA ALA A 98 22.84 -7.10 -4.36
C ALA A 98 21.74 -7.13 -3.27
N GLN A 99 20.48 -6.91 -3.63
CA GLN A 99 19.35 -7.11 -2.71
C GLN A 99 19.04 -8.58 -2.53
N ARG A 100 18.71 -8.94 -1.28
CA ARG A 100 18.16 -10.26 -0.95
C ARG A 100 16.66 -10.27 -1.21
N VAL A 101 16.20 -11.33 -1.83
CA VAL A 101 14.79 -11.58 -2.13
C VAL A 101 14.43 -13.00 -1.69
N GLU A 102 13.14 -13.24 -1.51
CA GLU A 102 12.62 -14.59 -1.32
C GLU A 102 11.67 -14.95 -2.47
N ILE A 103 11.85 -16.15 -3.02
CA ILE A 103 10.96 -16.76 -4.00
C ILE A 103 9.99 -17.64 -3.22
N ILE A 104 8.69 -17.38 -3.35
CA ILE A 104 7.66 -18.12 -2.62
C ILE A 104 7.28 -19.36 -3.44
N THR A 105 7.68 -20.54 -2.96
CA THR A 105 7.40 -21.83 -3.60
C THR A 105 6.38 -22.66 -2.80
N ASP A 106 5.91 -23.76 -3.41
CA ASP A 106 5.04 -24.73 -2.75
C ASP A 106 5.71 -25.40 -1.53
N ASN A 107 7.04 -25.47 -1.52
CA ASN A 107 7.85 -26.11 -0.48
C ASN A 107 8.36 -25.12 0.59
N GLY A 108 7.97 -23.84 0.48
CA GLY A 108 8.45 -22.75 1.34
C GLY A 108 9.31 -21.73 0.59
N PRO A 109 9.74 -20.66 1.29
CA PRO A 109 10.53 -19.59 0.68
C PRO A 109 11.96 -20.05 0.38
N ILE A 110 12.48 -19.66 -0.78
CA ILE A 110 13.89 -19.84 -1.18
C ILE A 110 14.54 -18.46 -1.24
N ILE A 111 15.68 -18.28 -0.57
CA ILE A 111 16.42 -17.02 -0.59
C ILE A 111 17.20 -16.93 -1.90
N GLY A 112 17.12 -15.78 -2.56
CA GLY A 112 17.95 -15.42 -3.69
C GLY A 112 18.60 -14.05 -3.53
N VAL A 113 19.57 -13.77 -4.39
CA VAL A 113 20.22 -12.46 -4.49
C VAL A 113 20.08 -11.93 -5.92
N ILE A 114 19.61 -10.69 -6.05
CA ILE A 114 19.60 -10.01 -7.36
C ILE A 114 21.05 -9.73 -7.77
N SER A 115 21.47 -10.35 -8.86
CA SER A 115 22.82 -10.30 -9.41
C SER A 115 22.84 -9.67 -10.81
N SER A 116 24.05 -9.31 -11.23
CA SER A 116 24.34 -8.94 -12.62
C SER A 116 25.78 -9.33 -12.93
N VAL A 117 26.17 -9.24 -14.20
CA VAL A 117 27.55 -9.46 -14.62
C VAL A 117 28.48 -8.50 -13.84
N PRO A 118 29.54 -9.02 -13.17
CA PRO A 118 30.47 -8.19 -12.41
C PRO A 118 31.04 -7.01 -13.20
N PRO A 119 31.16 -5.79 -12.63
CA PRO A 119 31.59 -4.60 -13.35
C PRO A 119 32.96 -4.69 -14.04
N HIS A 120 33.86 -5.56 -13.55
CA HIS A 120 35.19 -5.79 -14.11
C HIS A 120 35.18 -6.64 -15.39
N LEU A 121 34.05 -7.31 -15.68
CA LEU A 121 33.85 -8.12 -16.88
C LEU A 121 33.01 -7.39 -17.94
N LEU A 122 32.49 -6.21 -17.60
CA LEU A 122 31.74 -5.36 -18.51
C LEU A 122 32.71 -4.49 -19.32
N ASP A 123 32.33 -4.21 -20.57
CA ASP A 123 33.00 -3.17 -21.35
C ASP A 123 32.80 -1.77 -20.71
N GLU A 124 33.68 -0.83 -21.05
CA GLU A 124 33.67 0.51 -20.46
C GLU A 124 32.37 1.29 -20.70
N GLU A 125 31.69 1.07 -21.83
CA GLU A 125 30.45 1.77 -22.15
C GLU A 125 29.29 1.29 -21.27
N THR A 126 29.17 -0.03 -21.11
CA THR A 126 28.15 -0.65 -20.27
C THR A 126 28.36 -0.28 -18.81
N ARG A 127 29.62 -0.20 -18.36
CA ARG A 127 29.96 0.17 -16.98
C ARG A 127 29.58 1.61 -16.62
N LYS A 128 29.49 2.52 -17.59
CA LYS A 128 29.11 3.93 -17.36
C LYS A 128 27.60 4.16 -17.20
N LYS A 129 26.77 3.14 -17.47
CA LYS A 129 25.32 3.24 -17.45
C LYS A 129 24.72 2.42 -16.30
N PRO A 130 23.61 2.86 -15.68
CA PRO A 130 22.87 2.02 -14.75
C PRO A 130 22.47 0.69 -15.41
N MET A 131 22.59 -0.42 -14.65
CA MET A 131 22.22 -1.76 -15.14
C MET A 131 20.72 -1.80 -15.43
N ASP A 132 20.34 -2.24 -16.63
CA ASP A 132 18.94 -2.46 -17.01
C ASP A 132 18.39 -3.69 -16.28
N ILE A 133 17.16 -3.62 -15.76
CA ILE A 133 16.52 -4.70 -14.98
C ILE A 133 16.49 -5.99 -15.80
N LYS A 134 16.26 -5.91 -17.12
CA LYS A 134 16.23 -7.10 -17.99
C LYS A 134 17.54 -7.90 -18.04
N ASN A 135 18.65 -7.25 -17.67
CA ASN A 135 19.99 -7.85 -17.62
C ASN A 135 20.35 -8.34 -16.22
N MET A 136 19.50 -8.10 -15.22
CA MET A 136 19.65 -8.67 -13.89
C MET A 136 19.09 -10.09 -13.86
N LEU A 137 19.66 -10.90 -12.98
CA LEU A 137 19.21 -12.26 -12.70
C LEU A 137 19.04 -12.41 -11.18
N ILE A 138 18.36 -13.46 -10.75
CA ILE A 138 18.36 -13.87 -9.35
C ILE A 138 19.14 -15.17 -9.24
N ASP A 139 20.12 -15.15 -8.36
CA ASP A 139 20.92 -16.31 -8.01
C ASP A 139 20.38 -16.93 -6.71
N ILE A 140 20.06 -18.22 -6.76
CA ILE A 140 19.58 -19.03 -5.62
C ILE A 140 20.60 -20.09 -5.20
N GLY A 141 21.78 -20.12 -5.84
CA GLY A 141 22.82 -21.12 -5.61
C GLY A 141 22.56 -22.48 -6.24
N ALA A 142 21.76 -22.54 -7.31
CA ALA A 142 21.54 -23.77 -8.07
C ALA A 142 22.71 -24.04 -9.04
N ASP A 143 23.07 -25.31 -9.23
CA ASP A 143 24.17 -25.70 -10.12
C ASP A 143 23.78 -25.59 -11.62
N ASP A 144 22.53 -25.93 -11.93
CA ASP A 144 21.97 -25.88 -13.28
C ASP A 144 20.44 -25.72 -13.25
N LYS A 145 19.83 -25.76 -14.43
CA LYS A 145 18.38 -25.63 -14.59
C LYS A 145 17.61 -26.75 -13.88
N GLU A 146 18.08 -27.98 -14.01
CA GLU A 146 17.47 -29.17 -13.43
C GLU A 146 17.49 -29.11 -11.90
N ASP A 147 18.60 -28.64 -11.31
CA ASP A 147 18.74 -28.42 -9.88
C ASP A 147 17.77 -27.32 -9.39
N ALA A 148 17.68 -26.18 -10.08
CA ALA A 148 16.72 -25.12 -9.75
C ALA A 148 15.25 -25.62 -9.80
N ILE A 149 14.91 -26.49 -10.76
CA ILE A 149 13.59 -27.13 -10.83
C ILE A 149 13.39 -28.10 -9.65
N CYS A 150 14.42 -28.87 -9.29
CA CYS A 150 14.39 -29.79 -8.16
C CYS A 150 14.17 -29.06 -6.82
N LEU A 151 14.75 -27.85 -6.67
CA LEU A 151 14.50 -26.96 -5.54
C LEU A 151 13.04 -26.44 -5.48
N GLY A 152 12.28 -26.56 -6.58
CA GLY A 152 10.86 -26.21 -6.65
C GLY A 152 10.56 -24.90 -7.39
N ILE A 153 11.54 -24.34 -8.10
CA ILE A 153 11.35 -23.12 -8.87
C ILE A 153 10.50 -23.37 -10.11
N LYS A 154 9.53 -22.50 -10.34
CA LYS A 154 8.64 -22.53 -11.50
C LYS A 154 8.37 -21.10 -11.98
N PRO A 155 8.25 -20.87 -13.31
CA PRO A 155 7.71 -19.61 -13.81
C PRO A 155 6.35 -19.29 -13.20
N GLY A 156 6.09 -18.01 -12.94
CA GLY A 156 4.86 -17.54 -12.30
C GLY A 156 4.92 -17.44 -10.78
N GLN A 157 5.99 -17.89 -10.13
CA GLN A 157 6.15 -17.71 -8.68
C GLN A 157 6.49 -16.25 -8.34
N GLN A 158 5.88 -15.74 -7.27
CA GLN A 158 6.19 -14.41 -6.75
C GLN A 158 7.57 -14.36 -6.08
N ILE A 159 8.17 -13.19 -6.15
CA ILE A 159 9.45 -12.87 -5.55
C ILE A 159 9.25 -11.55 -4.79
N VAL A 160 9.58 -11.53 -3.50
CA VAL A 160 9.43 -10.32 -2.67
C VAL A 160 10.74 -9.95 -1.99
N PRO A 161 10.95 -8.67 -1.64
CA PRO A 161 12.12 -8.25 -0.88
C PRO A 161 12.15 -8.86 0.53
N ILE A 162 13.35 -9.05 1.08
CA ILE A 162 13.52 -9.44 2.49
C ILE A 162 13.84 -8.20 3.32
N CYS A 163 12.92 -7.80 4.20
CA CYS A 163 13.15 -6.70 5.15
C CYS A 163 12.37 -6.93 6.46
N PRO A 164 13.03 -7.34 7.54
CA PRO A 164 12.40 -7.48 8.85
C PRO A 164 11.90 -6.16 9.40
N PHE A 165 10.74 -6.19 10.06
CA PHE A 165 10.21 -5.01 10.73
C PHE A 165 11.12 -4.61 11.90
N THR A 166 11.67 -3.41 11.84
CA THR A 166 12.71 -2.97 12.79
C THR A 166 12.44 -1.55 13.28
N PRO A 167 12.12 -1.35 14.57
CA PRO A 167 12.20 -0.05 15.21
C PRO A 167 13.62 0.52 15.10
N MET A 168 13.74 1.78 14.68
CA MET A 168 15.05 2.41 14.45
C MET A 168 15.61 3.03 15.73
N ALA A 169 16.85 3.53 15.65
CA ALA A 169 17.52 4.23 16.77
C ALA A 169 16.70 5.42 17.32
N ASN A 170 15.91 6.08 16.47
CA ASN A 170 14.80 6.91 16.92
C ASN A 170 13.54 6.05 16.89
N GLU A 171 13.02 5.71 18.07
CA GLU A 171 11.87 4.81 18.24
C GLU A 171 10.57 5.32 17.59
N LYS A 172 10.51 6.60 17.20
CA LYS A 172 9.41 7.14 16.40
C LYS A 172 9.44 6.71 14.93
N LYS A 173 10.52 6.08 14.49
CA LYS A 173 10.73 5.64 13.10
C LYS A 173 10.88 4.13 13.04
N ILE A 174 10.26 3.55 12.02
CA ILE A 174 10.25 2.11 11.83
C ILE A 174 10.61 1.83 10.38
N VAL A 175 11.57 0.93 10.18
CA VAL A 175 11.92 0.42 8.85
C VAL A 175 11.25 -0.93 8.61
N ALA A 176 10.65 -1.08 7.42
CA ALA A 176 10.09 -2.34 6.92
C ALA A 176 9.93 -2.28 5.39
N LYS A 177 9.72 -3.43 4.74
CA LYS A 177 9.16 -3.46 3.38
C LYS A 177 7.67 -3.15 3.41
N ALA A 178 7.12 -2.84 2.24
CA ALA A 178 5.68 -2.78 2.01
C ALA A 178 4.91 -1.82 2.94
N TRP A 179 5.52 -0.76 3.48
CA TRP A 179 4.71 0.30 4.10
C TRP A 179 3.67 0.84 3.12
N ASP A 180 4.06 0.89 1.85
CA ASP A 180 3.19 0.91 0.68
C ASP A 180 2.71 -0.52 0.34
N ASN A 181 1.46 -0.90 0.63
CA ASN A 181 0.48 -0.13 1.41
C ASN A 181 -0.10 -0.94 2.58
N ARG A 182 0.77 -1.68 3.24
CA ARG A 182 0.43 -2.37 4.49
C ARG A 182 0.06 -1.40 5.61
N TYR A 183 0.49 -0.13 5.52
CA TYR A 183 -0.04 0.97 6.32
C TYR A 183 -1.57 1.08 6.18
N GLY A 184 -2.08 1.22 4.96
CA GLY A 184 -3.50 1.37 4.70
C GLY A 184 -4.31 0.14 5.10
N CYS A 185 -3.77 -1.06 4.86
CA CYS A 185 -4.35 -2.32 5.33
C CYS A 185 -4.54 -2.34 6.86
N GLY A 186 -3.49 -2.00 7.62
CA GLY A 186 -3.56 -1.99 9.08
C GLY A 186 -4.47 -0.89 9.61
N LEU A 187 -4.47 0.27 8.98
CA LEU A 187 -5.36 1.37 9.37
C LEU A 187 -6.84 1.06 9.11
N ALA A 188 -7.18 0.33 8.04
CA ALA A 188 -8.54 -0.14 7.80
C ALA A 188 -9.04 -1.11 8.90
N ILE A 189 -8.17 -2.02 9.37
CA ILE A 189 -8.46 -2.91 10.50
C ILE A 189 -8.69 -2.09 11.78
N GLU A 190 -7.79 -1.16 12.08
CA GLU A 190 -7.86 -0.30 13.26
C GLU A 190 -9.11 0.59 13.25
N LEU A 191 -9.56 1.04 12.08
CA LEU A 191 -10.81 1.80 11.93
C LEU A 191 -12.05 0.99 12.35
N LEU A 192 -12.18 -0.26 11.89
CA LEU A 192 -13.30 -1.12 12.31
C LEU A 192 -13.22 -1.46 13.79
N LYS A 193 -12.02 -1.72 14.30
CA LYS A 193 -11.80 -1.99 15.71
C LYS A 193 -12.22 -0.79 16.58
N GLU A 194 -11.79 0.41 16.22
CA GLU A 194 -12.08 1.65 16.94
C GLU A 194 -13.59 1.93 16.96
N THR A 195 -14.27 1.70 15.84
CA THR A 195 -15.70 2.01 15.70
C THR A 195 -16.62 0.85 16.10
N LYS A 196 -16.10 -0.31 16.53
CA LYS A 196 -16.87 -1.54 16.77
C LYS A 196 -18.13 -1.31 17.60
N ASN A 197 -18.01 -0.60 18.73
CA ASN A 197 -19.09 -0.40 19.70
C ASN A 197 -19.91 0.88 19.45
N GLU A 198 -19.72 1.53 18.31
CA GLU A 198 -20.41 2.77 17.94
C GLU A 198 -21.51 2.50 16.92
N THR A 199 -22.55 3.34 16.93
CA THR A 199 -23.51 3.42 15.83
C THR A 199 -23.08 4.55 14.92
N LEU A 200 -22.57 4.21 13.73
CA LEU A 200 -22.12 5.19 12.74
C LEU A 200 -23.31 5.79 11.97
N PRO A 201 -23.21 7.05 11.49
CA PRO A 201 -24.24 7.65 10.64
C PRO A 201 -24.19 7.15 9.17
N ASN A 202 -23.30 6.21 8.86
CA ASN A 202 -23.04 5.66 7.53
C ASN A 202 -22.85 4.15 7.57
N ILE A 203 -22.96 3.51 6.40
CA ILE A 203 -22.55 2.12 6.21
C ILE A 203 -21.07 2.13 5.83
N LEU A 204 -20.23 1.60 6.71
CA LEU A 204 -18.79 1.61 6.53
C LEU A 204 -18.32 0.31 5.90
N TYR A 205 -17.61 0.43 4.78
CA TYR A 205 -16.87 -0.63 4.11
C TYR A 205 -15.38 -0.35 4.30
N ALA A 206 -14.73 -1.07 5.20
CA ALA A 206 -13.31 -0.88 5.51
C ALA A 206 -12.53 -2.15 5.20
N GLY A 207 -11.46 -2.02 4.41
CA GLY A 207 -10.70 -3.19 3.98
C GLY A 207 -9.51 -2.85 3.11
N ALA A 208 -9.24 -3.70 2.14
CA ALA A 208 -8.14 -3.51 1.21
C ALA A 208 -8.40 -4.09 -0.19
N THR A 209 -7.84 -3.42 -1.18
CA THR A 209 -7.85 -3.79 -2.60
C THR A 209 -6.69 -4.72 -2.95
N VAL A 210 -6.70 -5.23 -4.18
CA VAL A 210 -5.60 -5.99 -4.80
C VAL A 210 -5.10 -5.28 -6.05
N GLN A 211 -3.87 -5.58 -6.47
CA GLN A 211 -3.29 -5.15 -7.74
C GLN A 211 -3.34 -3.62 -7.98
N GLU A 212 -3.05 -2.82 -6.96
CA GLU A 212 -2.89 -1.37 -7.12
C GLU A 212 -1.66 -1.06 -7.97
N GLU A 213 -0.53 -1.69 -7.64
CA GLU A 213 0.79 -1.36 -8.18
C GLU A 213 0.92 -1.66 -9.69
N VAL A 214 0.01 -2.49 -10.20
CA VAL A 214 -0.07 -2.89 -11.62
C VAL A 214 -1.26 -2.26 -12.36
N GLY A 215 -1.89 -1.23 -11.76
CA GLY A 215 -2.84 -0.36 -12.44
C GLY A 215 -4.16 -0.11 -11.73
N LEU A 216 -4.18 -0.05 -10.39
CA LEU A 216 -5.35 0.33 -9.59
C LEU A 216 -6.54 -0.62 -9.77
N ARG A 217 -6.27 -1.91 -10.01
CA ARG A 217 -7.25 -2.81 -10.62
C ARG A 217 -8.33 -3.23 -9.63
N GLY A 218 -7.94 -3.61 -8.41
CA GLY A 218 -8.87 -4.03 -7.37
C GLY A 218 -9.77 -2.90 -6.89
N ALA A 219 -9.31 -1.65 -6.90
CA ALA A 219 -10.17 -0.50 -6.60
C ALA A 219 -11.34 -0.37 -7.56
N GLN A 220 -11.13 -0.59 -8.86
CA GLN A 220 -12.19 -0.55 -9.85
C GLN A 220 -13.27 -1.61 -9.58
N THR A 221 -12.86 -2.85 -9.31
CA THR A 221 -13.81 -3.96 -9.06
C THR A 221 -14.50 -3.82 -7.72
N ALA A 222 -13.78 -3.37 -6.68
CA ALA A 222 -14.34 -3.09 -5.36
C ALA A 222 -15.37 -1.95 -5.40
N ALA A 223 -15.07 -0.86 -6.10
CA ALA A 223 -16.01 0.27 -6.25
C ALA A 223 -17.28 -0.13 -7.01
N ASN A 224 -17.17 -1.01 -8.03
CA ASN A 224 -18.32 -1.56 -8.74
C ASN A 224 -19.20 -2.45 -7.84
N LEU A 225 -18.58 -3.25 -6.97
CA LEU A 225 -19.29 -4.11 -6.02
C LEU A 225 -20.00 -3.29 -4.93
N ILE A 226 -19.31 -2.31 -4.34
CA ILE A 226 -19.79 -1.55 -3.18
C ILE A 226 -20.75 -0.43 -3.60
N GLN A 227 -20.45 0.24 -4.72
CA GLN A 227 -21.08 1.48 -5.18
C GLN A 227 -21.07 2.57 -4.09
N PRO A 228 -19.87 3.04 -3.66
CA PRO A 228 -19.74 3.98 -2.55
C PRO A 228 -20.25 5.38 -2.89
N ASP A 229 -20.72 6.11 -1.87
CA ASP A 229 -21.08 7.52 -1.96
C ASP A 229 -19.87 8.45 -1.78
N ILE A 230 -18.86 7.97 -1.06
CA ILE A 230 -17.59 8.64 -0.78
C ILE A 230 -16.49 7.60 -0.55
N PHE A 231 -15.26 7.95 -0.90
CA PHE A 231 -14.11 7.06 -0.76
C PHE A 231 -12.92 7.75 -0.07
N TYR A 232 -12.34 7.06 0.91
CA TYR A 232 -11.06 7.43 1.53
C TYR A 232 -10.02 6.36 1.18
N ALA A 233 -9.16 6.67 0.20
CA ALA A 233 -7.98 5.86 -0.08
C ALA A 233 -6.95 6.07 1.03
N LEU A 234 -6.42 4.99 1.58
CA LEU A 234 -5.32 5.02 2.53
C LEU A 234 -4.07 4.70 1.75
N ASP A 235 -3.03 5.51 1.82
CA ASP A 235 -1.84 5.31 0.97
C ASP A 235 -0.55 5.86 1.59
N ALA A 236 0.59 5.24 1.30
CA ALA A 236 1.90 5.76 1.66
C ALA A 236 2.47 6.55 0.48
N SER A 237 2.94 7.77 0.71
CA SER A 237 3.48 8.61 -0.36
C SER A 237 4.99 8.83 -0.19
N PRO A 238 5.75 8.96 -1.30
CA PRO A 238 7.17 9.22 -1.23
C PRO A 238 7.45 10.55 -0.51
N ALA A 239 8.30 10.52 0.51
CA ALA A 239 8.90 11.70 1.11
C ALA A 239 10.33 11.89 0.59
N ASN A 240 10.65 13.11 0.15
CA ASN A 240 12.00 13.50 -0.25
C ASN A 240 12.66 14.45 0.77
N ASP A 241 12.20 14.43 2.00
CA ASP A 241 12.75 15.24 3.11
C ASP A 241 14.18 14.82 3.53
N ALA A 242 14.72 13.74 2.95
CA ALA A 242 16.09 13.30 3.16
C ALA A 242 17.13 14.23 2.53
N SER A 243 16.78 15.00 1.50
CA SER A 243 17.68 16.00 0.89
C SER A 243 17.91 17.22 1.78
N GLY A 244 17.04 17.44 2.78
CA GLY A 244 17.04 18.63 3.63
C GLY A 244 16.40 19.86 2.98
N GLU A 245 15.88 19.73 1.76
CA GLU A 245 15.12 20.79 1.10
C GLU A 245 13.77 20.99 1.78
N LYS A 246 13.43 22.25 2.09
CA LYS A 246 12.17 22.59 2.77
C LYS A 246 10.97 22.69 1.83
N GLU A 247 11.20 22.75 0.52
CA GLU A 247 10.14 22.94 -0.48
C GLU A 247 9.59 21.62 -1.05
N VAL A 248 10.18 20.48 -0.67
CA VAL A 248 9.67 19.17 -1.07
C VAL A 248 8.37 18.87 -0.33
N PHE A 249 7.41 18.27 -1.03
CA PHE A 249 6.19 17.78 -0.38
C PHE A 249 6.50 16.53 0.45
N GLY A 250 5.97 16.50 1.67
CA GLY A 250 6.04 15.34 2.55
C GLY A 250 7.28 15.27 3.43
N HIS A 251 7.08 15.51 4.73
CA HIS A 251 8.09 15.40 5.76
C HIS A 251 7.66 14.40 6.84
N LEU A 252 8.56 13.49 7.21
CA LEU A 252 8.31 12.55 8.30
C LEU A 252 8.14 13.28 9.63
N GLY A 253 7.06 12.97 10.35
CA GLY A 253 6.74 13.53 11.67
C GLY A 253 5.98 14.86 11.63
N HIS A 254 5.52 15.29 10.45
CA HIS A 254 4.78 16.53 10.25
C HIS A 254 3.27 16.30 10.06
N GLY A 255 2.78 15.08 10.31
CA GLY A 255 1.36 14.75 10.29
C GLY A 255 0.87 14.15 8.98
N VAL A 256 -0.44 13.94 8.91
CA VAL A 256 -1.12 13.27 7.79
C VAL A 256 -1.02 14.09 6.50
N LEU A 257 -0.90 13.39 5.37
CA LEU A 257 -0.89 14.02 4.06
C LEU A 257 -2.31 14.37 3.62
N LEU A 258 -2.55 15.66 3.38
CA LEU A 258 -3.68 16.14 2.60
C LEU A 258 -3.27 16.23 1.14
N ARG A 259 -3.52 15.14 0.40
CA ARG A 259 -3.24 15.11 -1.04
C ARG A 259 -4.28 15.95 -1.79
N ILE A 260 -3.82 17.00 -2.47
CA ILE A 260 -4.68 17.91 -3.25
C ILE A 260 -4.64 17.61 -4.75
N LEU A 261 -3.57 16.95 -5.21
CA LEU A 261 -3.34 16.62 -6.61
C LEU A 261 -2.44 15.40 -6.72
N ASP A 262 -2.80 14.49 -7.63
CA ASP A 262 -1.89 13.50 -8.21
C ASP A 262 -2.19 13.26 -9.69
N ARG A 263 -1.45 12.35 -10.35
CA ARG A 263 -1.64 12.10 -11.79
C ARG A 263 -3.02 11.55 -12.15
N THR A 264 -3.71 10.97 -11.17
CA THR A 264 -4.96 10.24 -11.38
C THR A 264 -6.17 11.00 -10.86
N MET A 265 -6.00 11.94 -9.94
CA MET A 265 -7.11 12.68 -9.34
C MET A 265 -6.72 14.10 -8.90
N VAL A 266 -7.59 15.06 -9.20
CA VAL A 266 -7.65 16.35 -8.50
C VAL A 266 -8.66 16.22 -7.37
N THR A 267 -8.25 16.48 -6.13
CA THR A 267 -9.14 16.29 -4.97
C THR A 267 -10.32 17.25 -5.04
N HIS A 268 -11.54 16.70 -4.98
CA HIS A 268 -12.78 17.46 -5.06
C HIS A 268 -12.80 18.60 -4.03
N ARG A 269 -13.19 19.82 -4.41
CA ARG A 269 -13.14 20.97 -3.50
C ARG A 269 -13.92 20.72 -2.22
N GLY A 270 -15.17 20.27 -2.33
CA GLY A 270 -15.99 19.92 -1.16
C GLY A 270 -15.34 18.91 -0.19
N ILE A 271 -14.63 17.89 -0.68
CA ILE A 271 -13.98 16.91 0.22
C ILE A 271 -12.72 17.49 0.86
N ARG A 272 -11.96 18.32 0.10
CA ARG A 272 -10.80 19.03 0.64
C ARG A 272 -11.20 19.94 1.81
N GLU A 273 -12.24 20.75 1.65
CA GLU A 273 -12.71 21.64 2.72
C GLU A 273 -13.22 20.85 3.93
N PHE A 274 -13.92 19.74 3.71
CA PHE A 274 -14.37 18.86 4.80
C PHE A 274 -13.20 18.27 5.59
N ILE A 275 -12.12 17.87 4.92
CA ILE A 275 -10.92 17.36 5.57
C ILE A 275 -10.19 18.46 6.34
N LEU A 276 -10.03 19.64 5.74
CA LEU A 276 -9.40 20.80 6.39
C LEU A 276 -10.14 21.21 7.65
N ASP A 277 -11.45 21.42 7.56
CA ASP A 277 -12.30 21.76 8.72
C ASP A 277 -12.18 20.71 9.82
N THR A 278 -12.19 19.43 9.44
CA THR A 278 -12.08 18.32 10.39
C THR A 278 -10.71 18.31 11.07
N ALA A 279 -9.62 18.43 10.31
CA ALA A 279 -8.27 18.44 10.85
C ALA A 279 -8.04 19.65 11.76
N GLU A 280 -8.45 20.85 11.34
CA GLU A 280 -8.26 22.08 12.11
C GLU A 280 -9.10 22.11 13.39
N SER A 281 -10.38 21.72 13.30
CA SER A 281 -11.27 21.63 14.46
C SER A 281 -10.77 20.64 15.51
N ALA A 282 -10.22 19.50 15.06
CA ALA A 282 -9.66 18.48 15.93
C ALA A 282 -8.19 18.72 16.30
N LYS A 283 -7.54 19.77 15.77
CA LYS A 283 -6.12 20.09 15.95
C LYS A 283 -5.17 18.97 15.50
N ILE A 284 -5.55 18.25 14.45
CA ILE A 284 -4.76 17.17 13.87
C ILE A 284 -3.70 17.78 12.95
N PRO A 285 -2.40 17.48 13.14
CA PRO A 285 -1.35 17.99 12.28
C PRO A 285 -1.48 17.38 10.88
N TYR A 286 -1.41 18.23 9.87
CA TYR A 286 -1.47 17.84 8.47
C TYR A 286 -0.48 18.64 7.63
N GLN A 287 -0.20 18.14 6.44
CA GLN A 287 0.62 18.82 5.43
C GLN A 287 0.01 18.63 4.04
N TYR A 288 0.02 19.70 3.24
CA TYR A 288 -0.39 19.61 1.84
C TYR A 288 0.57 18.71 1.05
N PHE A 289 0.02 17.95 0.11
CA PHE A 289 0.81 17.04 -0.72
C PHE A 289 0.37 17.04 -2.17
N VAL A 290 1.36 17.06 -3.08
CA VAL A 290 1.18 16.89 -4.52
C VAL A 290 2.04 15.72 -4.97
N SER A 291 1.43 14.71 -5.58
CA SER A 291 2.12 13.50 -6.02
C SER A 291 2.32 13.45 -7.53
N GLN A 292 3.39 12.79 -7.95
CA GLN A 292 3.59 12.37 -9.33
C GLN A 292 3.10 10.93 -9.58
N GLY A 293 2.67 10.20 -8.55
CA GLY A 293 2.07 8.87 -8.65
C GLY A 293 0.56 8.91 -8.88
N GLY A 294 -0.07 7.73 -8.86
CA GLY A 294 -1.52 7.58 -8.70
C GLY A 294 -1.86 7.03 -7.32
N THR A 295 -3.14 6.78 -7.07
CA THR A 295 -3.64 5.92 -5.96
C THR A 295 -4.93 5.26 -6.41
N ASP A 296 -5.45 4.32 -5.63
CA ASP A 296 -6.78 3.75 -5.82
C ASP A 296 -7.90 4.79 -5.99
N ALA A 297 -7.78 5.98 -5.37
CA ALA A 297 -8.75 7.07 -5.54
C ALA A 297 -8.91 7.48 -7.02
N GLY A 298 -7.85 7.34 -7.81
CA GLY A 298 -7.84 7.55 -9.25
C GLY A 298 -8.85 6.71 -10.04
N ARG A 299 -9.17 5.49 -9.59
CA ARG A 299 -10.21 4.65 -10.21
C ARG A 299 -11.56 4.82 -9.54
N VAL A 300 -11.59 4.90 -8.21
CA VAL A 300 -12.87 4.98 -7.50
C VAL A 300 -13.62 6.27 -7.84
N HIS A 301 -12.92 7.42 -7.95
CA HIS A 301 -13.59 8.70 -8.17
C HIS A 301 -14.30 8.83 -9.51
N THR A 302 -13.91 8.05 -10.52
CA THR A 302 -14.51 8.02 -11.87
C THR A 302 -15.51 6.88 -12.06
N THR A 303 -15.73 6.07 -11.02
CA THR A 303 -16.67 4.95 -11.10
C THR A 303 -18.11 5.42 -10.91
N ASN A 304 -19.08 4.67 -11.45
CA ASN A 304 -20.52 4.98 -11.40
C ASN A 304 -20.81 6.39 -11.97
N ASN A 305 -21.43 7.27 -11.16
CA ASN A 305 -21.74 8.66 -11.51
C ASN A 305 -20.68 9.65 -10.99
N GLY A 306 -19.50 9.16 -10.62
CA GLY A 306 -18.48 9.90 -9.90
C GLY A 306 -18.63 9.76 -8.39
N VAL A 307 -17.51 9.55 -7.71
CA VAL A 307 -17.45 9.34 -6.26
C VAL A 307 -16.50 10.39 -5.66
N PRO A 308 -16.97 11.34 -4.84
CA PRO A 308 -16.08 12.21 -4.06
C PRO A 308 -15.05 11.35 -3.31
N SER A 309 -13.77 11.58 -3.59
CA SER A 309 -12.69 10.73 -3.10
C SER A 309 -11.54 11.57 -2.57
N ALA A 310 -10.89 11.08 -1.52
CA ALA A 310 -9.69 11.68 -0.95
C ALA A 310 -8.67 10.62 -0.58
N VAL A 311 -7.41 11.03 -0.49
CA VAL A 311 -6.32 10.19 -0.01
C VAL A 311 -5.95 10.63 1.40
N ILE A 312 -6.05 9.72 2.37
CA ILE A 312 -5.62 9.88 3.75
C ILE A 312 -4.29 9.16 3.90
N GLY A 313 -3.22 9.87 3.58
CA GLY A 313 -1.89 9.27 3.44
C GLY A 313 -0.91 9.61 4.55
N ILE A 314 0.17 8.84 4.61
CA ILE A 314 1.37 9.20 5.36
C ILE A 314 2.56 9.33 4.44
N CYS A 315 3.62 9.98 4.92
CA CYS A 315 4.91 9.98 4.27
C CYS A 315 5.67 8.69 4.56
N ALA A 316 6.33 8.14 3.55
CA ALA A 316 7.33 7.10 3.69
C ALA A 316 8.59 7.49 2.89
N ARG A 317 9.76 7.38 3.52
CA ARG A 317 11.05 7.46 2.81
C ARG A 317 11.33 6.13 2.13
N TYR A 318 11.93 6.19 0.95
CA TYR A 318 12.40 5.01 0.21
C TYR A 318 11.27 4.04 -0.17
N ILE A 319 10.09 4.58 -0.50
CA ILE A 319 8.99 3.82 -1.07
C ILE A 319 9.42 3.15 -2.39
N HIS A 320 8.80 2.02 -2.74
CA HIS A 320 9.19 1.20 -3.89
C HIS A 320 10.67 0.75 -3.87
N THR A 321 11.15 0.44 -2.67
CA THR A 321 12.45 -0.22 -2.43
C THR A 321 12.27 -1.39 -1.45
N SER A 322 13.33 -2.16 -1.20
CA SER A 322 13.31 -3.24 -0.21
C SER A 322 13.02 -2.76 1.21
N ALA A 323 13.29 -1.50 1.54
CA ALA A 323 13.20 -0.99 2.91
C ALA A 323 12.77 0.47 2.93
N SER A 324 11.61 0.74 3.51
CA SER A 324 11.02 2.06 3.64
C SER A 324 10.85 2.46 5.10
N ILE A 325 10.83 3.76 5.38
CA ILE A 325 10.74 4.30 6.75
C ILE A 325 9.52 5.21 6.88
N ILE A 326 8.71 4.96 7.90
CA ILE A 326 7.61 5.85 8.30
C ILE A 326 7.86 6.47 9.69
N HIS A 327 7.03 7.44 10.05
CA HIS A 327 6.98 8.02 11.39
C HIS A 327 5.68 7.67 12.11
N VAL A 328 5.78 7.22 13.36
CA VAL A 328 4.61 6.75 14.14
C VAL A 328 3.60 7.84 14.48
N ASP A 329 4.04 9.11 14.55
CA ASP A 329 3.14 10.24 14.82
C ASP A 329 2.32 10.62 13.55
N ASP A 330 2.86 10.41 12.35
CA ASP A 330 2.10 10.62 11.11
C ASP A 330 0.98 9.58 10.98
N TYR A 331 1.28 8.33 11.32
CA TYR A 331 0.28 7.27 11.45
C TYR A 331 -0.82 7.64 12.46
N ALA A 332 -0.44 8.17 13.63
CA ALA A 332 -1.41 8.56 14.66
C ALA A 332 -2.33 9.67 14.17
N ALA A 333 -1.78 10.71 13.53
CA ALA A 333 -2.55 11.80 12.94
C ALA A 333 -3.50 11.28 11.84
N ALA A 334 -3.04 10.37 10.99
CA ALA A 334 -3.86 9.78 9.94
C ALA A 334 -5.00 8.92 10.49
N LYS A 335 -4.74 8.12 11.54
CA LYS A 335 -5.78 7.37 12.26
C LYS A 335 -6.84 8.30 12.85
N GLU A 336 -6.40 9.34 13.55
CA GLU A 336 -7.33 10.30 14.17
C GLU A 336 -8.18 11.02 13.13
N LEU A 337 -7.58 11.45 12.02
CA LEU A 337 -8.30 12.11 10.94
C LEU A 337 -9.34 11.19 10.30
N LEU A 338 -8.92 9.99 9.90
CA LEU A 338 -9.81 9.01 9.24
C LEU A 338 -11.01 8.67 10.11
N VAL A 339 -10.78 8.33 11.38
CA VAL A 339 -11.85 7.97 12.32
C VAL A 339 -12.82 9.15 12.49
N THR A 340 -12.31 10.38 12.60
CA THR A 340 -13.14 11.57 12.75
C THR A 340 -13.96 11.85 11.49
N LEU A 341 -13.38 11.72 10.29
CA LEU A 341 -14.08 11.86 9.03
C LEU A 341 -15.23 10.86 8.90
N VAL A 342 -14.95 9.57 9.19
CA VAL A 342 -15.97 8.51 9.16
C VAL A 342 -17.10 8.81 10.14
N ARG A 343 -16.81 9.25 11.36
CA ARG A 343 -17.85 9.63 12.35
C ARG A 343 -18.69 10.83 11.91
N LYS A 344 -18.11 11.77 11.16
CA LYS A 344 -18.79 12.99 10.65
C LYS A 344 -19.50 12.82 9.30
N THR A 345 -19.34 11.67 8.64
CA THR A 345 -19.89 11.45 7.30
C THR A 345 -21.33 10.95 7.37
N ASP A 346 -22.28 11.86 7.48
CA ASP A 346 -23.70 11.56 7.31
C ASP A 346 -24.21 11.97 5.92
N GLN A 347 -25.51 11.76 5.68
CA GLN A 347 -26.14 12.11 4.40
C GLN A 347 -26.04 13.61 4.08
N THR A 348 -26.16 14.48 5.09
CA THR A 348 -26.07 15.95 4.92
C THR A 348 -24.65 16.36 4.52
N THR A 349 -23.64 15.73 5.10
CA THR A 349 -22.22 15.92 4.73
C THR A 349 -22.00 15.55 3.27
N ILE A 350 -22.50 14.40 2.79
CA ILE A 350 -22.37 13.99 1.38
C ILE A 350 -23.01 15.00 0.43
N GLU A 351 -24.23 15.45 0.73
CA GLU A 351 -24.92 16.45 -0.09
C GLU A 351 -24.19 17.79 -0.12
N THR A 352 -23.61 18.19 1.00
CA THR A 352 -22.82 19.42 1.11
C THR A 352 -21.52 19.33 0.31
N ILE A 353 -20.84 18.18 0.36
CA ILE A 353 -19.65 17.92 -0.46
C ILE A 353 -20.02 18.05 -1.93
N ARG A 354 -21.09 17.37 -2.40
CA ARG A 354 -21.50 17.37 -3.81
C ARG A 354 -21.95 18.75 -4.32
N LYS A 355 -22.54 19.60 -3.47
CA LYS A 355 -22.93 20.97 -3.83
C LYS A 355 -21.73 21.92 -3.98
N ASN A 356 -20.61 21.61 -3.36
CA ASN A 356 -19.36 22.39 -3.40
C ASN A 356 -18.39 21.86 -4.48
N SER A 357 -18.92 21.54 -5.66
CA SER A 357 -18.16 21.08 -6.84
C SER A 357 -17.51 22.23 -7.60
#